data_AF-N1RJG5-F1
#
_entry.id   AF-N1RJG5-F1
#
_cell.length_a   1.000
_cell.length_b   1.000
_cell.length_c   1.000
_cell.angle_alpha   90.00
_cell.angle_beta   90.00
_cell.angle_gamma   90.00
#
_symmetry.space_group_name_H-M   'P 1'
#
loop_
_entity.id
_entity.type
_entity.pdbx_description
1 polymer ?
#
loop_
_entity_poly.entity_id
_entity_poly.type
_entity_poly.pdbx_seq_one_letter_code
_entity_poly.pdbx_strand_id
1 'polypeptide(L)'
;MATIGNSDSLPSVFQAFTAEYPNIKVILPGDAEWADITKSFIKTSSSPSIVARPQNASDVQDLVRFCVSHNIDFVVRSGGHNCTRRSQVNGALTFDMRNINYVNISEDKKTAHIGGGIITRELAKALDAEELITTTRRWATLGSYSPLSKKYGLGVDQIIGAKYVNAEGVLVDAGGEELTAIRGGGGCFGIIAEITVIIFFFLNL
;
A
#
# COMPACT_ATOMS: atom_id res chain seq x y z
N MET A 1 -15.42 20.80 -7.21
CA MET A 1 -16.44 19.95 -7.84
C MET A 1 -16.39 20.17 -9.36
N ALA A 2 -15.35 19.64 -10.00
CA ALA A 2 -15.21 19.65 -11.46
C ALA A 2 -15.28 18.18 -11.90
N THR A 3 -16.51 17.74 -12.14
CA THR A 3 -16.85 16.42 -12.64
C THR A 3 -16.10 16.16 -13.95
N ILE A 4 -15.55 14.96 -14.10
CA ILE A 4 -15.24 14.33 -15.39
C ILE A 4 -16.25 14.81 -16.44
N GLY A 5 -15.75 15.45 -17.50
CA GLY A 5 -16.58 16.01 -18.56
C GLY A 5 -17.54 14.96 -19.12
N ASN A 6 -18.75 15.39 -19.46
CA ASN A 6 -19.95 14.59 -19.71
C ASN A 6 -19.88 13.59 -20.90
N SER A 7 -18.70 13.23 -21.41
CA SER A 7 -18.49 12.27 -22.50
C SER A 7 -17.41 11.20 -22.26
N ASP A 8 -16.48 11.41 -21.32
CA ASP A 8 -15.29 10.57 -21.23
C ASP A 8 -15.34 9.65 -20.01
N SER A 9 -15.37 8.35 -20.27
CA SER A 9 -15.30 7.32 -19.24
C SER A 9 -13.93 7.34 -18.52
N LEU A 10 -13.89 6.92 -17.26
CA LEU A 10 -12.63 6.77 -16.52
C LEU A 10 -11.58 5.95 -17.32
N PRO A 11 -11.93 4.82 -17.99
CA PRO A 11 -11.00 4.12 -18.88
C PRO A 11 -10.40 4.95 -20.01
N SER A 12 -11.19 5.80 -20.69
CA SER A 12 -10.67 6.62 -21.81
C SER A 12 -9.70 7.69 -21.33
N VAL A 13 -9.98 8.34 -20.20
CA VAL A 13 -9.08 9.36 -19.62
C VAL A 13 -7.78 8.70 -19.13
N PHE A 14 -7.89 7.51 -18.52
CA PHE A 14 -6.73 6.78 -18.01
C PHE A 14 -5.86 6.16 -19.11
N GLN A 15 -6.39 5.95 -20.31
CA GLN A 15 -5.63 5.40 -21.43
C GLN A 15 -4.49 6.31 -21.89
N ALA A 16 -4.67 7.63 -21.83
CA ALA A 16 -3.59 8.58 -22.13
C ALA A 16 -2.45 8.47 -21.10
N PHE A 17 -2.80 8.31 -19.83
CA PHE A 17 -1.84 8.13 -18.75
C PHE A 17 -1.00 6.84 -18.92
N THR A 18 -1.63 5.73 -19.28
CA THR A 18 -0.90 4.46 -19.44
C THR A 18 0.09 4.47 -20.61
N ALA A 19 -0.17 5.28 -21.64
CA ALA A 19 0.76 5.47 -22.74
C ALA A 19 2.02 6.24 -22.31
N GLU A 20 1.87 7.20 -21.39
CA GLU A 20 2.98 7.97 -20.84
C GLU A 20 3.78 7.19 -19.77
N TYR A 21 3.11 6.36 -18.98
CA TYR A 21 3.69 5.58 -17.88
C TYR A 21 3.57 4.06 -18.11
N PRO A 22 4.26 3.49 -19.10
CA PRO A 22 4.08 2.08 -19.51
C PRO A 22 4.51 1.05 -18.44
N ASN A 23 5.28 1.48 -17.43
CA ASN A 23 5.70 0.62 -16.31
C ASN A 23 4.56 0.33 -15.31
N ILE A 24 3.53 1.18 -15.30
CA ILE A 24 2.37 1.03 -14.42
C ILE A 24 1.41 0.04 -15.07
N LYS A 25 1.37 -1.17 -14.52
CA LYS A 25 0.47 -2.22 -15.04
C LYS A 25 -0.97 -1.84 -14.76
N VAL A 26 -1.79 -1.83 -15.80
CA VAL A 26 -3.23 -1.59 -15.69
C VAL A 26 -3.98 -2.85 -16.04
N ILE A 27 -4.96 -3.17 -15.20
CA ILE A 27 -5.84 -4.32 -15.37
C ILE A 27 -7.27 -3.78 -15.45
N LEU A 28 -8.02 -4.26 -16.44
CA LEU A 28 -9.39 -3.88 -16.74
C LEU A 28 -10.36 -5.07 -16.57
N PRO A 29 -11.67 -4.79 -16.40
CA PRO A 29 -12.69 -5.83 -16.44
C PRO A 29 -12.59 -6.64 -17.75
N GLY A 30 -12.38 -7.95 -17.63
CA GLY A 30 -12.23 -8.87 -18.77
C GLY A 30 -10.81 -9.43 -18.93
N ASP A 31 -9.80 -8.81 -18.32
CA ASP A 31 -8.45 -9.35 -18.31
C ASP A 31 -8.38 -10.66 -17.51
N ALA A 32 -7.50 -11.58 -17.93
CA ALA A 32 -7.36 -12.90 -17.32
C ALA A 32 -7.07 -12.84 -15.80
N GLU A 33 -6.36 -11.81 -15.35
CA GLU A 33 -5.97 -11.59 -13.96
C GLU A 33 -7.06 -10.88 -13.13
N TRP A 34 -8.13 -10.36 -13.77
CA TRP A 34 -9.14 -9.51 -13.11
C TRP A 34 -9.80 -10.19 -11.91
N ALA A 35 -10.20 -11.45 -12.08
CA ALA A 35 -10.88 -12.20 -11.04
C ALA A 35 -9.99 -12.46 -9.82
N ASP A 36 -8.68 -12.58 -10.00
CA ASP A 36 -7.75 -12.80 -8.89
C ASP A 36 -7.36 -11.48 -8.22
N ILE A 37 -7.05 -10.46 -9.02
CA ILE A 37 -6.64 -9.17 -8.49
C ILE A 37 -7.75 -8.51 -7.67
N THR A 38 -9.01 -8.74 -8.02
CA THR A 38 -10.19 -8.22 -7.31
C THR A 38 -10.70 -9.12 -6.18
N LYS A 39 -10.00 -10.18 -5.77
CA LYS A 39 -10.39 -10.92 -4.54
C LYS A 39 -10.14 -10.07 -3.30
N SER A 40 -11.11 -9.95 -2.41
CA SER A 40 -10.96 -9.27 -1.11
C SER A 40 -11.20 -10.24 0.03
N PHE A 41 -10.63 -9.95 1.20
CA PHE A 41 -10.82 -10.79 2.40
C PHE A 41 -12.29 -10.87 2.79
N ILE A 42 -12.97 -9.72 2.82
CA ILE A 42 -14.42 -9.67 2.96
C ILE A 42 -15.03 -9.75 1.56
N LYS A 43 -15.84 -10.78 1.32
CA LYS A 43 -16.59 -10.92 0.06
C LYS A 43 -17.45 -9.68 -0.17
N THR A 44 -17.36 -9.13 -1.37
CA THR A 44 -18.12 -7.96 -1.81
C THR A 44 -18.62 -8.19 -3.24
N SER A 45 -19.74 -7.56 -3.58
CA SER A 45 -20.20 -7.42 -4.97
C SER A 45 -19.64 -6.17 -5.64
N SER A 46 -18.86 -5.36 -4.90
CA SER A 46 -18.25 -4.16 -5.44
C SER A 46 -17.17 -4.50 -6.48
N SER A 47 -17.19 -3.82 -7.62
CA SER A 47 -16.21 -3.99 -8.69
C SER A 47 -15.61 -2.63 -9.06
N PRO A 48 -14.28 -2.45 -8.98
CA PRO A 48 -13.63 -1.26 -9.51
C PRO A 48 -13.79 -1.19 -11.04
N SER A 49 -13.56 -0.01 -11.61
CA SER A 49 -13.50 0.16 -13.07
C SER A 49 -12.10 -0.11 -13.62
N ILE A 50 -11.07 0.18 -12.84
CA ILE A 50 -9.65 0.05 -13.23
C ILE A 50 -8.83 -0.34 -12.01
N VAL A 51 -7.83 -1.20 -12.21
CA VAL A 51 -6.78 -1.46 -11.22
C VAL A 51 -5.43 -1.05 -11.80
N ALA A 52 -4.80 -0.03 -11.22
CA ALA A 52 -3.44 0.40 -11.53
C ALA A 52 -2.46 -0.16 -10.49
N ARG A 53 -1.35 -0.75 -10.95
CA ARG A 53 -0.36 -1.42 -10.10
C ARG A 53 1.00 -0.74 -10.20
N PRO A 54 1.29 0.28 -9.36
CA PRO A 54 2.59 0.93 -9.33
C PRO A 54 3.69 -0.05 -8.91
N GLN A 55 4.86 0.01 -9.54
CA GLN A 55 6.02 -0.83 -9.22
C GLN A 55 6.90 -0.24 -8.12
N ASN A 56 6.86 1.08 -7.95
CA ASN A 56 7.73 1.83 -7.05
C ASN A 56 7.05 3.13 -6.59
N ALA A 57 7.71 3.90 -5.72
CA ALA A 57 7.15 5.14 -5.18
C ALA A 57 6.95 6.24 -6.24
N SER A 58 7.78 6.32 -7.28
CA SER A 58 7.62 7.30 -8.36
C SER A 58 6.31 7.05 -9.11
N ASP A 59 6.01 5.79 -9.44
CA ASP A 59 4.75 5.43 -10.09
C ASP A 59 3.53 5.88 -9.26
N VAL A 60 3.63 5.82 -7.92
CA VAL A 60 2.58 6.31 -7.01
C VAL A 60 2.46 7.83 -7.07
N GLN A 61 3.58 8.55 -7.13
CA GLN A 61 3.58 10.01 -7.30
C GLN A 61 2.88 10.42 -8.59
N ASP A 62 3.21 9.75 -9.70
CA ASP A 62 2.65 10.06 -11.02
C ASP A 62 1.15 9.75 -11.08
N LEU A 63 0.73 8.63 -10.48
CA LEU A 63 -0.69 8.29 -10.30
C LEU A 63 -1.45 9.34 -9.48
N VAL A 64 -0.89 9.80 -8.36
CA VAL A 64 -1.53 10.83 -7.53
C VAL A 64 -1.63 12.16 -8.28
N ARG A 65 -0.56 12.61 -8.93
CA ARG A 65 -0.55 13.85 -9.72
C ARG A 65 -1.58 13.80 -10.86
N PHE A 66 -1.69 12.66 -11.54
CA PHE A 66 -2.69 12.45 -12.56
C PHE A 66 -4.11 12.57 -11.99
N CYS A 67 -4.41 11.87 -10.90
CA CYS A 67 -5.72 11.94 -10.26
C CYS A 67 -6.08 13.35 -9.79
N VAL A 68 -5.12 14.06 -9.19
CA VAL A 68 -5.31 15.44 -8.71
C VAL A 68 -5.60 16.40 -9.87
N SER A 69 -4.80 16.33 -10.95
CA SER A 69 -4.96 17.22 -12.12
C SER A 69 -6.26 16.97 -12.88
N HIS A 70 -6.81 15.75 -12.83
CA HIS A 70 -8.05 15.37 -13.52
C HIS A 70 -9.27 15.27 -12.58
N ASN A 71 -9.13 15.62 -11.30
CA ASN A 71 -10.17 15.50 -10.27
C ASN A 71 -10.81 14.09 -10.23
N ILE A 72 -9.97 13.05 -10.23
CA ILE A 72 -10.36 11.64 -10.17
C ILE A 72 -10.19 11.11 -8.75
N ASP A 73 -11.28 10.61 -8.18
CA ASP A 73 -11.24 9.88 -6.91
C ASP A 73 -10.63 8.49 -7.11
N PHE A 74 -9.82 8.05 -6.16
CA PHE A 74 -9.17 6.74 -6.19
C PHE A 74 -9.23 6.03 -4.83
N VAL A 75 -9.01 4.73 -4.87
CA VAL A 75 -8.93 3.86 -3.69
C VAL A 75 -7.56 3.24 -3.62
N VAL A 76 -6.94 3.29 -2.44
CA VAL A 76 -5.67 2.60 -2.18
C VAL A 76 -5.94 1.23 -1.59
N ARG A 77 -5.22 0.24 -2.12
CA ARG A 77 -5.31 -1.14 -1.69
C ARG A 77 -3.92 -1.77 -1.56
N SER A 78 -3.75 -2.52 -0.48
CA SER A 78 -2.67 -3.49 -0.30
C SER A 78 -3.30 -4.89 -0.07
N GLY A 79 -3.16 -5.48 1.10
CA GLY A 79 -3.67 -6.83 1.41
C GLY A 79 -5.19 -7.05 1.37
N GLY A 80 -6.02 -6.02 1.13
CA GLY A 80 -7.47 -6.19 0.96
C GLY A 80 -8.24 -6.65 2.21
N HIS A 81 -7.67 -6.45 3.40
CA HIS A 81 -8.25 -6.87 4.69
C HIS A 81 -9.05 -5.78 5.41
N ASN A 82 -9.52 -4.75 4.70
CA ASN A 82 -10.36 -3.74 5.34
C ASN A 82 -11.77 -4.32 5.62
N CYS A 83 -12.12 -4.48 6.90
CA CYS A 83 -13.39 -5.07 7.33
C CYS A 83 -14.62 -4.24 6.90
N THR A 84 -14.44 -2.95 6.61
CA THR A 84 -15.49 -2.04 6.12
C THR A 84 -15.54 -1.96 4.60
N ARG A 85 -14.83 -2.85 3.88
CA ARG A 85 -14.80 -2.96 2.41
C ARG A 85 -14.25 -1.73 1.67
N ARG A 86 -13.63 -0.78 2.36
CA ARG A 86 -13.03 0.43 1.73
C ARG A 86 -11.93 0.15 0.72
N SER A 87 -11.35 -1.05 0.72
CA SER A 87 -10.32 -1.45 -0.26
C SER A 87 -10.89 -1.84 -1.63
N GLN A 88 -12.22 -1.84 -1.80
CA GLN A 88 -12.88 -2.03 -3.09
C GLN A 88 -14.17 -1.23 -3.16
N VAL A 89 -14.19 -0.26 -4.08
CA VAL A 89 -15.32 0.63 -4.31
C VAL A 89 -15.81 0.45 -5.74
N ASN A 90 -17.13 0.46 -5.92
CA ASN A 90 -17.76 0.33 -7.23
C ASN A 90 -17.34 1.46 -8.16
N GLY A 91 -16.90 1.12 -9.37
CA GLY A 91 -16.56 2.10 -10.40
C GLY A 91 -15.26 2.88 -10.15
N ALA A 92 -14.53 2.58 -9.08
CA ALA A 92 -13.36 3.35 -8.69
C ALA A 92 -12.10 2.97 -9.49
N LEU A 93 -11.18 3.92 -9.59
CA LEU A 93 -9.77 3.66 -9.87
C LEU A 93 -9.11 3.12 -8.60
N THR A 94 -8.57 1.90 -8.66
CA THR A 94 -7.87 1.28 -7.53
C THR A 94 -6.36 1.32 -7.75
N PHE A 95 -5.63 1.91 -6.81
CA PHE A 95 -4.17 1.75 -6.72
C PHE A 95 -3.88 0.51 -5.91
N ASP A 96 -3.44 -0.53 -6.58
CA ASP A 96 -3.05 -1.78 -5.98
C ASP A 96 -1.53 -1.80 -5.78
N MET A 97 -1.15 -1.51 -4.54
CA MET A 97 0.23 -1.32 -4.11
C MET A 97 1.04 -2.61 -4.08
N ARG A 98 0.42 -3.80 -4.28
CA ARG A 98 1.05 -5.12 -4.06
C ARG A 98 2.30 -5.42 -4.90
N ASN A 99 2.64 -4.57 -5.88
CA ASN A 99 3.92 -4.68 -6.60
C ASN A 99 5.08 -3.99 -5.87
N ILE A 100 4.80 -3.04 -4.98
CA ILE A 100 5.78 -2.47 -4.04
C ILE A 100 5.93 -3.45 -2.87
N ASN A 101 6.46 -4.63 -3.16
CA ASN A 101 6.56 -5.78 -2.28
C ASN A 101 8.03 -6.24 -2.17
N TYR A 102 8.79 -5.54 -1.35
CA TYR A 102 10.18 -5.88 -1.03
C TYR A 102 10.40 -5.84 0.48
N VAL A 103 11.47 -6.52 0.91
CA VAL A 103 12.01 -6.47 2.26
C VAL A 103 13.52 -6.32 2.14
N ASN A 104 14.05 -5.17 2.54
CA ASN A 104 15.49 -4.91 2.55
C ASN A 104 15.95 -4.88 4.00
N ILE A 105 16.63 -5.94 4.43
CA ILE A 105 17.14 -6.11 5.79
C ILE A 105 18.47 -5.36 5.93
N SER A 106 18.65 -4.59 7.01
CA SER A 106 19.92 -3.92 7.30
C SER A 106 21.04 -4.92 7.57
N GLU A 107 22.28 -4.57 7.25
CA GLU A 107 23.45 -5.44 7.46
C GLU A 107 23.59 -5.90 8.91
N ASP A 108 23.24 -5.04 9.87
CA ASP A 108 23.26 -5.35 11.30
C ASP A 108 22.06 -6.17 11.78
N LYS A 109 21.12 -6.51 10.88
CA LYS A 109 19.89 -7.28 11.13
C LYS A 109 18.99 -6.71 12.23
N LYS A 110 19.05 -5.40 12.48
CA LYS A 110 18.18 -4.73 13.47
C LYS A 110 16.94 -4.08 12.87
N THR A 111 16.98 -3.78 11.57
CA THR A 111 15.90 -3.07 10.89
C THR A 111 15.63 -3.65 9.51
N ALA A 112 14.42 -3.43 9.00
CA ALA A 112 14.08 -3.74 7.61
C ALA A 112 13.25 -2.61 7.00
N HIS A 113 13.58 -2.24 5.76
CA HIS A 113 12.72 -1.44 4.91
C HIS A 113 11.73 -2.35 4.18
N ILE A 114 10.44 -2.04 4.29
CA ILE A 114 9.35 -2.88 3.84
C ILE A 114 8.46 -2.07 2.90
N GLY A 115 8.25 -2.59 1.69
CA GLY A 115 7.36 -1.96 0.72
C GLY A 115 5.90 -1.94 1.19
N GLY A 116 5.19 -0.84 0.96
CA GLY A 116 3.81 -0.60 1.43
C GLY A 116 2.76 -1.56 0.84
N GLY A 117 3.13 -2.28 -0.23
CA GLY A 117 2.32 -3.33 -0.84
C GLY A 117 2.46 -4.71 -0.21
N ILE A 118 3.41 -4.91 0.70
CA ILE A 118 3.70 -6.24 1.21
C ILE A 118 2.48 -6.85 1.91
N ILE A 119 2.32 -8.16 1.74
CA ILE A 119 1.35 -8.95 2.50
C ILE A 119 2.08 -9.76 3.56
N THR A 120 1.41 -10.03 4.68
CA THR A 120 2.00 -10.67 5.86
C THR A 120 2.75 -11.97 5.55
N ARG A 121 2.28 -12.77 4.60
CA ARG A 121 2.93 -14.03 4.23
C ARG A 121 4.31 -13.80 3.59
N GLU A 122 4.42 -12.85 2.67
CA GLU A 122 5.69 -12.56 2.00
C GLU A 122 6.69 -11.91 2.97
N LEU A 123 6.22 -11.02 3.85
CA LEU A 123 7.04 -10.47 4.93
C LEU A 123 7.57 -11.57 5.86
N ALA A 124 6.69 -12.47 6.30
CA ALA A 124 7.08 -13.57 7.17
C ALA A 124 8.11 -14.48 6.48
N LYS A 125 7.90 -14.83 5.22
CA LYS A 125 8.83 -15.66 4.44
C LYS A 125 10.21 -15.00 4.29
N ALA A 126 10.25 -13.71 3.99
CA ALA A 126 11.51 -12.98 3.82
C ALA A 126 12.32 -12.89 5.13
N LEU A 127 11.66 -12.65 6.25
CA LEU A 127 12.33 -12.58 7.55
C LEU A 127 12.74 -13.96 8.07
N ASP A 128 11.90 -14.98 7.88
CA ASP A 128 12.18 -16.36 8.32
C ASP A 128 13.42 -16.95 7.64
N ALA A 129 13.66 -16.62 6.37
CA ALA A 129 14.87 -17.00 5.64
C ALA A 129 16.18 -16.50 6.30
N GLU A 130 16.10 -15.46 7.12
CA GLU A 130 17.23 -14.87 7.85
C GLU A 130 17.16 -15.12 9.37
N GLU A 131 16.24 -15.99 9.81
CA GLU A 131 15.93 -16.29 11.22
C GLU A 131 15.41 -15.07 12.00
N LEU A 132 14.73 -14.15 11.31
CA LEU A 132 14.24 -12.89 11.85
C LEU A 132 12.71 -12.88 11.97
N ILE A 133 12.20 -11.98 12.81
CA ILE A 133 10.78 -11.74 13.02
C ILE A 133 10.50 -10.27 13.35
N THR A 134 9.27 -9.83 13.11
CA THR A 134 8.74 -8.55 13.60
C THR A 134 7.30 -8.72 14.11
N THR A 135 6.89 -7.83 15.00
CA THR A 135 5.48 -7.70 15.41
C THR A 135 4.65 -6.90 14.41
N THR A 136 5.30 -6.21 13.46
CA THR A 136 4.66 -5.48 12.37
C THR A 136 4.11 -6.43 11.31
N ARG A 137 2.79 -6.61 11.28
CA ARG A 137 2.11 -7.52 10.37
C ARG A 137 0.93 -6.81 9.71
N ARG A 138 -0.20 -7.51 9.58
CA ARG A 138 -1.44 -6.97 9.02
C ARG A 138 -1.85 -5.73 9.80
N TRP A 139 -2.27 -4.69 9.08
CA TRP A 139 -2.66 -3.40 9.66
C TRP A 139 -1.52 -2.71 10.43
N ALA A 140 -0.29 -2.83 9.90
CA ALA A 140 0.95 -2.28 10.46
C ALA A 140 0.81 -0.86 11.01
N THR A 141 0.12 0.02 10.28
CA THR A 141 -0.01 1.45 10.59
C THR A 141 -1.29 1.80 11.36
N LEU A 142 -2.06 0.80 11.79
CA LEU A 142 -3.29 0.94 12.60
C LEU A 142 -3.19 0.22 13.96
N GLY A 143 -2.01 -0.29 14.29
CA GLY A 143 -1.74 -1.01 15.53
C GLY A 143 -0.93 -2.28 15.25
N SER A 144 -1.53 -3.24 14.54
CA SER A 144 -1.02 -4.60 14.34
C SER A 144 -0.75 -5.34 15.66
N TYR A 145 -1.42 -6.48 15.86
CA TYR A 145 -1.26 -7.32 17.04
C TYR A 145 -0.70 -8.69 16.67
N SER A 146 0.18 -9.22 17.51
CA SER A 146 0.81 -10.55 17.34
C SER A 146 0.99 -11.26 18.69
N PRO A 147 1.25 -12.58 18.71
CA PRO A 147 1.59 -13.29 19.95
C PRO A 147 2.81 -12.72 20.69
N LEU A 148 3.70 -12.04 19.96
CA LEU A 148 4.89 -11.41 20.51
C LEU A 148 4.66 -10.00 21.05
N SER A 149 3.44 -9.45 20.89
CA SER A 149 3.16 -8.07 21.27
C SER A 149 3.27 -7.82 22.78
N LYS A 150 3.12 -8.84 23.62
CA LYS A 150 3.41 -8.72 25.05
C LYS A 150 4.90 -8.46 25.34
N LYS A 151 5.80 -9.02 24.54
CA LYS A 151 7.26 -8.93 24.74
C LYS A 151 7.85 -7.70 24.05
N TYR A 152 7.43 -7.42 22.82
CA TYR A 152 8.04 -6.38 21.98
C TYR A 152 7.15 -5.17 21.70
N GLY A 153 5.88 -5.19 22.12
CA GLY A 153 4.91 -4.14 21.79
C GLY A 153 4.11 -4.42 20.51
N LEU A 154 3.22 -3.50 20.16
CA LEU A 154 2.43 -3.56 18.93
C LEU A 154 3.33 -3.40 17.69
N GLY A 155 2.78 -3.72 16.51
CA GLY A 155 3.52 -3.51 15.26
C GLY A 155 3.82 -2.04 15.01
N VAL A 156 2.90 -1.14 15.34
CA VAL A 156 3.13 0.31 15.25
C VAL A 156 4.32 0.78 16.08
N ASP A 157 4.58 0.15 17.22
CA ASP A 157 5.70 0.51 18.10
C ASP A 157 7.05 0.19 17.45
N GLN A 158 7.08 -0.69 16.45
CA GLN A 158 8.32 -1.06 15.75
C GLN A 158 8.61 -0.17 14.54
N ILE A 159 7.67 0.66 14.08
CA ILE A 159 7.83 1.48 12.88
C ILE A 159 8.73 2.67 13.23
N ILE A 160 10.00 2.66 12.83
CA ILE A 160 10.97 3.73 13.15
C ILE A 160 11.17 4.75 12.02
N GLY A 161 10.58 4.52 10.86
CA GLY A 161 10.58 5.44 9.74
C GLY A 161 9.54 5.05 8.70
N ALA A 162 9.19 5.96 7.80
CA ALA A 162 8.25 5.68 6.73
C ALA A 162 8.38 6.69 5.59
N LYS A 163 8.11 6.23 4.36
CA LYS A 163 7.96 7.09 3.20
C LYS A 163 6.55 7.02 2.67
N TYR A 164 5.95 8.17 2.38
CA TYR A 164 4.59 8.24 1.86
C TYR A 164 4.47 9.29 0.75
N VAL A 165 3.51 9.08 -0.15
CA VAL A 165 3.13 10.07 -1.17
C VAL A 165 1.95 10.87 -0.65
N ASN A 166 2.12 12.18 -0.50
CA ASN A 166 1.09 13.09 0.01
C ASN A 166 0.02 13.41 -1.06
N ALA A 167 -0.94 14.27 -0.72
CA ALA A 167 -2.06 14.63 -1.60
C ALA A 167 -1.62 15.39 -2.87
N GLU A 168 -0.43 15.99 -2.88
CA GLU A 168 0.15 16.69 -4.02
C GLU A 168 1.01 15.77 -4.91
N GLY A 169 1.15 14.48 -4.57
CA GLY A 169 1.99 13.54 -5.30
C GLY A 169 3.49 13.71 -5.03
N VAL A 170 3.85 14.23 -3.86
CA VAL A 170 5.24 14.36 -3.40
C VAL A 170 5.57 13.21 -2.46
N LEU A 171 6.71 12.55 -2.71
CA LEU A 171 7.26 11.56 -1.78
C LEU A 171 7.92 12.27 -0.59
N VAL A 172 7.43 11.97 0.61
CA VAL A 172 7.86 12.55 1.87
C VAL A 172 8.47 11.46 2.73
N ASP A 173 9.61 11.76 3.36
CA ASP A 173 10.18 10.98 4.45
C ASP A 173 9.59 11.50 5.77
N ALA A 174 8.88 10.63 6.49
CA ALA A 174 8.06 11.03 7.64
C ALA A 174 8.94 11.37 8.86
N GLY A 175 8.94 12.65 9.24
CA GLY A 175 9.55 13.14 10.47
C GLY A 175 8.56 13.22 11.64
N GLY A 176 9.05 13.67 12.79
CA GLY A 176 8.29 14.06 14.00
C GLY A 176 6.82 13.65 14.09
N GLU A 177 5.92 14.57 13.77
CA GLU A 177 4.48 14.40 13.93
C GLU A 177 3.88 13.45 12.88
N GLU A 178 4.40 13.46 11.65
CA GLU A 178 3.96 12.58 10.57
C GLU A 178 4.21 11.11 10.92
N LEU A 179 5.40 10.79 11.44
CA LEU A 179 5.73 9.44 11.88
C LEU A 179 4.85 9.03 13.06
N THR A 180 4.57 9.95 13.97
CA THR A 180 3.64 9.71 15.09
C THR A 180 2.22 9.39 14.58
N ALA A 181 1.75 10.12 13.56
CA ALA A 181 0.46 9.88 12.94
C ALA A 181 0.41 8.52 12.19
N ILE A 182 1.48 8.11 11.52
CA ILE A 182 1.59 6.79 10.86
C ILE A 182 1.43 5.63 11.86
N ARG A 183 1.89 5.81 13.10
CA ARG A 183 1.83 4.80 14.17
C ARG A 183 0.45 4.68 14.82
N GLY A 184 -0.61 4.58 14.01
CA GLY A 184 -1.98 4.34 14.47
C GLY A 184 -3.06 5.00 13.61
N GLY A 185 -2.73 6.09 12.92
CA GLY A 185 -3.62 6.82 12.02
C GLY A 185 -3.67 6.25 10.60
N GLY A 186 -2.86 5.23 10.28
CA GLY A 186 -2.85 4.62 8.97
C GLY A 186 -2.35 5.55 7.86
N GLY A 187 -2.93 5.45 6.67
CA GLY A 187 -2.60 6.29 5.50
C GLY A 187 -3.52 7.50 5.34
N CYS A 188 -4.00 8.12 6.43
CA CYS A 188 -4.95 9.23 6.35
C CYS A 188 -4.39 10.50 5.70
N PHE A 189 -3.06 10.68 5.70
CA PHE A 189 -2.35 11.84 5.14
C PHE A 189 -1.57 11.50 3.86
N GLY A 190 -1.70 10.26 3.36
CA GLY A 190 -1.10 9.86 2.09
C GLY A 190 -0.90 8.35 1.91
N ILE A 191 -0.34 8.00 0.76
CA ILE A 191 -0.11 6.62 0.34
C ILE A 191 1.25 6.16 0.86
N ILE A 192 1.25 5.29 1.86
CA ILE A 192 2.49 4.77 2.44
C ILE A 192 3.15 3.80 1.44
N ALA A 193 4.34 4.18 0.96
CA ALA A 193 5.11 3.43 -0.02
C ALA A 193 6.17 2.53 0.64
N GLU A 194 6.66 2.90 1.82
CA GLU A 194 7.65 2.15 2.58
C GLU A 194 7.47 2.40 4.08
N ILE A 195 7.72 1.38 4.90
CA ILE A 195 7.96 1.54 6.34
C ILE A 195 9.30 0.93 6.71
N THR A 196 9.98 1.53 7.67
CA THR A 196 11.19 0.97 8.30
C THR A 196 10.80 0.44 9.66
N VAL A 197 11.07 -0.84 9.93
CA VAL A 197 10.67 -1.49 11.18
C VAL A 197 11.84 -2.11 11.91
N ILE A 198 11.73 -2.22 13.23
CA ILE A 198 12.61 -3.05 14.05
C ILE A 198 12.28 -4.54 13.80
N ILE A 199 13.34 -5.34 13.70
CA ILE A 199 13.28 -6.80 13.55
C ILE A 199 14.15 -7.47 14.62
N PHE A 200 13.85 -8.73 14.93
CA PHE A 200 14.46 -9.50 16.02
C PHE A 200 14.83 -10.90 15.54
N PHE A 201 15.88 -11.48 16.10
CA PHE A 201 16.16 -12.90 15.90
C PHE A 201 15.11 -13.77 16.59
N PHE A 202 14.65 -14.81 15.88
CA PHE A 202 13.66 -15.75 16.38
C PHE A 202 14.16 -16.55 17.58
N LEU A 203 15.45 -16.89 17.63
CA LEU A 203 16.07 -17.66 18.72
C LEU A 203 16.16 -16.91 20.05
N ASN A 204 15.90 -15.60 20.05
CA ASN A 204 15.87 -14.77 21.26
C ASN A 204 14.46 -14.67 21.87
N LEU A 205 13.53 -15.55 21.48
CA LEU A 205 12.14 -15.59 21.94
C LEU A 205 11.95 -16.30 23.29
#